data_AF-A0A1V4VAC8-F1
#
_entry.id   AF-A0A1V4VAC8-F1
#
_cell.length_a   1.000
_cell.length_b   1.000
_cell.length_c   1.000
_cell.angle_alpha   90.00
_cell.angle_beta   90.00
_cell.angle_gamma   90.00
#
_symmetry.space_group_name_H-M   'P 1'
#
loop_
_entity.id
_entity.type
_entity.pdbx_description
1 polymer ?
#
loop_
_entity_poly.entity_id
_entity_poly.type
_entity_poly.pdbx_seq_one_letter_code
_entity_poly.pdbx_strand_id
1 'polypeptide(L)'
;MLKFLGHEDVRLLDGGIDDWIAASNPTWSEPARLAPRNYTPAIDADLLATYDFVCSGIPQIIDARTGRDFEAGSIPGAINIPYTSVLDGKKIRDQSELEEIFSDLQRERPVVVYTNTGVKASMIWLPLTLLGYDAKVYAWQDWKADHSSGEMTPANIRISKRIAGVKSETIES
;
A
#
# COMPACT_ATOMS: atom_id res chain seq x y z
N MET A 1 -0.18 -0.29 -6.25
CA MET A 1 -0.88 0.18 -7.47
C MET A 1 -0.88 -0.85 -8.59
N LEU A 2 0.26 -1.29 -9.14
CA LEU A 2 0.24 -2.29 -10.24
C LEU A 2 -0.50 -3.58 -9.86
N LYS A 3 -0.23 -4.12 -8.66
CA LYS A 3 -0.99 -5.25 -8.10
C LYS A 3 -2.50 -4.97 -8.00
N PHE A 4 -2.89 -3.80 -7.50
CA PHE A 4 -4.30 -3.33 -7.46
C PHE A 4 -4.95 -3.24 -8.84
N LEU A 5 -4.18 -3.01 -9.90
CA LEU A 5 -4.70 -3.00 -11.27
C LEU A 5 -4.62 -4.39 -11.95
N GLY A 6 -4.29 -5.44 -11.19
CA GLY A 6 -4.33 -6.83 -11.63
C GLY A 6 -3.03 -7.36 -12.23
N HIS A 7 -1.91 -6.64 -12.09
CA HIS A 7 -0.63 -7.15 -12.59
C HIS A 7 -0.04 -8.18 -11.62
N GLU A 8 0.23 -9.38 -12.11
CA GLU A 8 0.79 -10.47 -11.30
C GLU A 8 2.32 -10.39 -11.17
N ASP A 9 3.04 -10.27 -12.30
CA ASP A 9 4.51 -10.19 -12.35
C ASP A 9 5.00 -8.75 -12.18
N VAL A 10 5.04 -8.32 -10.93
CA VAL A 10 5.55 -7.01 -10.53
C VAL A 10 6.72 -7.24 -9.59
N ARG A 11 7.86 -6.61 -9.89
CA ARG A 11 9.08 -6.71 -9.10
C ARG A 11 9.56 -5.32 -8.69
N LEU A 12 10.17 -5.24 -7.51
CA LEU A 12 10.83 -4.05 -7.03
C LEU A 12 12.34 -4.20 -7.25
N LEU A 13 12.98 -3.13 -7.74
CA LEU A 13 14.44 -3.04 -7.76
C LEU A 13 14.92 -2.62 -6.36
N ASP A 14 15.40 -3.59 -5.58
CA ASP A 14 15.90 -3.34 -4.24
C ASP A 14 17.17 -2.46 -4.27
N GLY A 15 17.23 -1.44 -3.42
CA GLY A 15 18.25 -0.37 -3.46
C GLY A 15 18.04 0.71 -4.53
N GLY A 16 17.19 0.46 -5.53
CA GLY A 16 16.82 1.43 -6.55
C GLY A 16 17.94 1.82 -7.52
N ILE A 17 17.80 2.98 -8.16
CA ILE A 17 18.71 3.44 -9.22
C ILE A 17 20.12 3.76 -8.72
N ASP A 18 20.25 4.21 -7.48
CA ASP A 18 21.56 4.58 -6.92
C ASP A 18 22.46 3.36 -6.77
N ASP A 19 21.90 2.26 -6.24
CA ASP A 19 22.59 0.98 -6.12
C ASP A 19 22.89 0.37 -7.50
N TRP A 20 21.96 0.52 -8.46
CA TRP A 20 22.18 0.09 -9.83
C TRP A 20 23.39 0.79 -10.47
N ILE A 21 23.50 2.10 -10.28
CA ILE A 21 24.64 2.90 -10.75
C ILE A 21 25.92 2.53 -9.99
N ALA A 22 25.85 2.38 -8.66
CA ALA A 22 27.00 1.99 -7.84
C ALA A 22 27.55 0.61 -8.24
N ALA A 23 26.69 -0.31 -8.68
CA ALA A 23 27.08 -1.60 -9.26
C ALA A 23 27.61 -1.51 -10.70
N SER A 24 27.81 -0.31 -11.25
CA SER A 24 28.30 -0.07 -12.61
C SER A 24 27.41 -0.70 -13.70
N ASN A 25 26.11 -0.87 -13.42
CA ASN A 25 25.19 -1.40 -14.42
C ASN A 25 24.86 -0.35 -15.50
N PRO A 26 24.51 -0.79 -16.73
CA PRO A 26 24.19 0.13 -17.81
C PRO A 26 23.00 1.05 -17.50
N THR A 27 23.08 2.30 -17.95
CA THR A 27 22.00 3.28 -17.93
C THR A 27 21.85 3.92 -19.31
N TRP A 28 20.66 4.40 -19.63
CA TRP A 28 20.36 5.10 -20.89
C TRP A 28 19.76 6.46 -20.59
N SER A 29 20.24 7.50 -21.27
CA SER A 29 19.71 8.87 -21.19
C SER A 29 18.60 9.14 -22.20
N GLU A 30 18.57 8.38 -23.29
CA GLU A 30 17.59 8.56 -24.35
C GLU A 30 16.22 8.02 -23.92
N PRO A 31 15.12 8.78 -24.14
CA PRO A 31 13.78 8.32 -23.80
C PRO A 31 13.41 7.04 -24.55
N ALA A 32 12.84 6.08 -23.82
CA ALA A 32 12.25 4.89 -24.43
C ALA A 32 11.07 5.28 -25.34
N ARG A 33 11.09 4.81 -26.59
CA ARG A 33 9.94 4.93 -27.51
C ARG A 33 9.21 3.60 -27.56
N LEU A 34 8.06 3.53 -26.89
CA LEU A 34 7.20 2.35 -26.90
C LEU A 34 6.00 2.60 -27.81
N ALA A 35 5.61 1.58 -28.58
CA ALA A 35 4.36 1.63 -29.34
C ALA A 35 3.16 1.65 -28.38
N PRO A 36 2.12 2.44 -28.64
CA PRO A 36 0.89 2.43 -27.84
C PRO A 36 0.31 1.01 -27.72
N ARG A 37 -0.22 0.68 -26.55
CA ARG A 37 -0.93 -0.59 -26.31
C ARG A 37 -2.27 -0.29 -25.65
N ASN A 38 -3.27 -1.08 -25.99
CA ASN A 38 -4.53 -1.07 -25.26
C ASN A 38 -4.31 -1.71 -23.88
N TYR A 39 -4.79 -1.04 -22.85
CA TYR A 39 -4.65 -1.46 -21.47
C TYR A 39 -6.02 -1.51 -20.80
N THR A 40 -6.36 -2.67 -20.24
CA THR A 40 -7.59 -2.87 -19.47
C THR A 40 -7.19 -3.35 -18.08
N PRO A 41 -7.40 -2.54 -17.03
CA PRO A 41 -7.05 -2.96 -15.67
C PRO A 41 -8.04 -4.03 -15.17
N ALA A 42 -7.53 -5.00 -14.42
CA ALA A 42 -8.34 -5.94 -13.65
C ALA A 42 -8.24 -5.51 -12.17
N ILE A 43 -9.18 -4.71 -11.70
CA ILE A 43 -9.09 -4.10 -10.37
C ILE A 43 -9.23 -5.16 -9.29
N ASP A 44 -8.23 -5.26 -8.42
CA ASP A 44 -8.24 -6.06 -7.20
C ASP A 44 -8.48 -5.13 -6.00
N ALA A 45 -9.75 -4.91 -5.70
CA ALA A 45 -10.17 -4.06 -4.58
C ALA A 45 -9.87 -4.69 -3.22
N ASP A 46 -9.64 -6.00 -3.15
CA ASP A 46 -9.39 -6.72 -1.90
C ASP A 46 -8.03 -6.37 -1.31
N LEU A 47 -7.12 -5.75 -2.07
CA LEU A 47 -5.87 -5.20 -1.54
C LEU A 47 -6.08 -3.98 -0.63
N LEU A 48 -7.27 -3.38 -0.64
CA LEU A 48 -7.62 -2.25 0.23
C LEU A 48 -8.58 -2.73 1.32
N ALA A 49 -8.29 -2.36 2.56
CA ALA A 49 -9.21 -2.61 3.67
C ALA A 49 -10.37 -1.60 3.64
N THR A 50 -11.53 -2.03 4.10
CA THR A 50 -12.69 -1.16 4.34
C THR A 50 -12.76 -0.76 5.81
N TYR A 51 -13.46 0.32 6.11
CA TYR A 51 -13.76 0.74 7.48
C TYR A 51 -14.35 -0.40 8.32
N ASP A 52 -15.38 -1.07 7.81
CA ASP A 52 -16.06 -2.17 8.51
C ASP A 52 -15.10 -3.33 8.80
N PHE A 53 -14.21 -3.65 7.85
CA PHE A 53 -13.20 -4.69 8.05
C PHE A 53 -12.22 -4.32 9.15
N VAL A 54 -11.77 -3.06 9.19
CA VAL A 54 -10.89 -2.55 10.26
C VAL A 54 -11.61 -2.58 11.61
N CYS A 55 -12.87 -2.20 11.67
CA CYS A 55 -13.68 -2.19 12.90
C CYS A 55 -14.12 -3.57 13.38
N SER A 56 -14.05 -4.60 12.52
CA SER A 56 -14.52 -5.96 12.83
C SER A 56 -13.74 -6.66 13.95
N GLY A 57 -12.53 -6.21 14.27
CA GLY A 57 -11.61 -6.87 15.21
C GLY A 57 -10.98 -8.17 14.66
N ILE A 58 -11.32 -8.57 13.43
CA ILE A 58 -10.73 -9.72 12.75
C ILE A 58 -9.24 -9.44 12.42
N PRO A 59 -8.88 -8.33 11.74
CA PRO A 59 -7.50 -8.11 11.34
C PRO A 59 -6.61 -7.68 12.50
N GLN A 60 -5.33 -7.99 12.36
CA GLN A 60 -4.25 -7.36 13.12
C GLN A 60 -3.93 -6.03 12.46
N ILE A 61 -3.78 -4.96 13.24
CA ILE A 61 -3.66 -3.61 12.68
C ILE A 61 -2.24 -3.09 12.94
N ILE A 62 -1.57 -2.68 11.87
CA ILE A 62 -0.25 -2.04 11.92
C ILE A 62 -0.40 -0.57 11.57
N ASP A 63 -0.05 0.29 12.52
CA ASP A 63 0.20 1.70 12.26
C ASP A 63 1.65 1.88 11.82
N ALA A 64 1.86 2.12 10.53
CA ALA A 64 3.19 2.32 9.97
C ALA A 64 3.67 3.77 9.99
N ARG A 65 2.96 4.67 10.70
CA ARG A 65 3.43 6.05 10.94
C ARG A 65 4.52 6.08 12.01
N THR A 66 5.04 7.28 12.29
CA THR A 66 6.06 7.47 13.33
C THR A 66 5.46 7.20 14.72
N GLY A 67 6.30 6.85 15.70
CA GLY A 67 5.85 6.67 17.09
C GLY A 67 5.13 7.90 17.64
N ARG A 68 5.61 9.11 17.29
CA ARG A 68 4.93 10.37 17.63
C ARG A 68 3.51 10.45 17.06
N ASP A 69 3.32 10.08 15.80
CA ASP A 69 2.00 10.09 15.17
C ASP A 69 1.06 9.05 15.77
N PHE A 70 1.62 7.90 16.18
CA PHE A 70 0.90 6.83 16.86
C PHE A 70 0.44 7.27 18.27
N GLU A 71 1.34 7.86 19.06
CA GLU A 71 1.03 8.41 20.39
C GLU A 71 0.00 9.55 20.34
N ALA A 72 0.02 10.35 19.26
CA ALA A 72 -0.97 11.41 19.04
C ALA A 72 -2.39 10.87 18.74
N GLY A 73 -2.53 9.57 18.49
CA GLY A 73 -3.80 8.89 18.25
C GLY A 73 -3.68 7.87 17.15
N SER A 74 -4.20 6.67 17.38
CA SER A 74 -4.13 5.52 16.48
C SER A 74 -5.46 4.75 16.46
N ILE A 75 -5.56 3.79 15.55
CA ILE A 75 -6.70 2.86 15.52
C ILE A 75 -6.60 1.95 16.77
N PRO A 76 -7.68 1.76 17.55
CA PRO A 76 -7.64 0.90 18.74
C PRO A 76 -7.13 -0.51 18.42
N GLY A 77 -6.21 -1.01 19.25
CA GLY A 77 -5.59 -2.33 19.06
C GLY A 77 -4.48 -2.37 18.01
N ALA A 78 -4.14 -1.25 17.36
CA ALA A 78 -3.02 -1.20 16.43
C ALA A 78 -1.68 -1.29 17.18
N ILE A 79 -0.73 -2.02 16.58
CA ILE A 79 0.69 -1.99 16.96
C ILE A 79 1.43 -0.99 16.08
N ASN A 80 2.43 -0.29 16.64
CA ASN A 80 3.24 0.63 15.87
C ASN A 80 4.48 -0.06 15.30
N ILE A 81 4.51 -0.20 13.97
CA ILE A 81 5.70 -0.66 13.24
C ILE A 81 5.99 0.39 12.17
N PRO A 82 6.78 1.44 12.47
CA PRO A 82 7.06 2.51 11.52
C PRO A 82 7.59 1.96 10.19
N TYR A 83 7.17 2.50 9.05
CA TYR A 83 7.56 1.97 7.73
C TYR A 83 9.09 1.92 7.49
N THR A 84 9.87 2.69 8.24
CA THR A 84 11.34 2.68 8.17
C THR A 84 11.97 1.46 8.84
N SER A 85 11.24 0.76 9.72
CA SER A 85 11.74 -0.42 10.43
C SER A 85 12.12 -1.56 9.48
N VAL A 86 11.36 -1.75 8.41
CA VAL A 86 11.58 -2.80 7.40
C VAL A 86 12.67 -2.44 6.37
N LEU A 87 13.34 -1.30 6.55
CA LEU A 87 14.37 -0.81 5.64
C LEU A 87 15.75 -0.80 6.32
N ASP A 88 16.77 -1.20 5.57
CA ASP A 88 18.16 -0.90 5.83
C ASP A 88 18.67 0.10 4.78
N GLY A 89 18.69 1.37 5.16
CA GLY A 89 18.90 2.47 4.22
C GLY A 89 17.78 2.55 3.16
N LYS A 90 18.11 2.14 1.92
CA LYS A 90 17.16 2.09 0.80
C LYS A 90 16.72 0.67 0.43
N LYS A 91 17.27 -0.33 1.11
CA LYS A 91 16.97 -1.73 0.85
C LYS A 91 15.91 -2.24 1.80
N ILE A 92 15.16 -3.24 1.35
CA ILE A 92 14.33 -4.04 2.25
C ILE A 92 15.28 -4.90 3.11
N ARG A 93 15.00 -4.97 4.42
CA ARG A 93 15.71 -5.88 5.33
C ARG A 93 15.60 -7.34 4.90
N ASP A 94 16.53 -8.17 5.35
CA ASP A 94 16.49 -9.58 4.99
C ASP A 94 15.32 -10.32 5.66
N GLN A 95 15.04 -11.54 5.18
CA GLN A 95 13.92 -12.34 5.67
C GLN A 95 13.97 -12.57 7.19
N SER A 96 15.15 -12.80 7.77
CA SER A 96 15.27 -13.11 9.20
C SER A 96 14.98 -11.88 10.06
N GLU A 97 15.47 -10.72 9.66
CA GLU A 97 15.17 -9.44 10.32
C GLU A 97 13.67 -9.09 10.20
N LEU A 98 13.06 -9.33 9.03
CA LEU A 98 11.64 -9.08 8.84
C LEU A 98 10.77 -10.03 9.68
N GLU A 99 11.17 -11.30 9.82
CA GLU A 99 10.50 -12.26 10.70
C GLU A 99 10.57 -11.83 12.17
N GLU A 100 11.68 -11.23 12.61
CA GLU A 100 11.81 -10.65 13.94
C GLU A 100 10.91 -9.41 14.11
N ILE A 101 10.91 -8.48 13.14
CA ILE A 101 10.07 -7.26 13.16
C ILE A 101 8.58 -7.61 13.24
N PHE A 102 8.16 -8.68 12.57
CA PHE A 102 6.77 -9.12 12.53
C PHE A 102 6.46 -10.26 13.51
N SER A 103 7.34 -10.52 14.48
CA SER A 103 7.21 -11.67 15.40
C SER A 103 5.94 -11.65 16.27
N ASP A 104 5.39 -10.46 16.53
CA ASP A 104 4.14 -10.29 17.27
C ASP A 104 2.88 -10.60 16.43
N LEU A 105 3.02 -10.81 15.11
CA LEU A 105 1.91 -11.11 14.21
C LEU A 105 1.65 -12.61 14.09
N GLN A 106 0.36 -12.96 14.03
CA GLN A 106 -0.12 -14.31 13.73
C GLN A 106 -0.35 -14.44 12.23
N ARG A 107 0.25 -15.46 11.58
CA ARG A 107 0.23 -15.59 10.12
C ARG A 107 -1.13 -15.96 9.55
N GLU A 108 -1.95 -16.64 10.34
CA GLU A 108 -3.30 -17.11 9.98
C GLU A 108 -4.35 -15.99 10.06
N ARG A 109 -3.99 -14.84 10.63
CA ARG A 109 -4.89 -13.69 10.75
C ARG A 109 -4.55 -12.64 9.71
N PRO A 110 -5.56 -12.05 9.05
CA PRO A 110 -5.32 -10.98 8.11
C PRO A 110 -4.67 -9.77 8.80
N VAL A 111 -3.88 -9.02 8.05
CA VAL A 111 -3.17 -7.84 8.52
C VAL A 111 -3.65 -6.62 7.75
N VAL A 112 -3.93 -5.53 8.46
CA VAL A 112 -4.16 -4.22 7.85
C VAL A 112 -3.01 -3.30 8.21
N VAL A 113 -2.33 -2.77 7.20
CA VAL A 113 -1.29 -1.74 7.36
C VAL A 113 -1.85 -0.40 6.94
N TYR A 114 -1.64 0.64 7.75
CA TYR A 114 -1.97 2.00 7.36
C TYR A 114 -0.85 3.01 7.60
N THR A 115 -0.92 4.09 6.83
CA THR A 115 -0.20 5.35 7.10
C THR A 115 -1.17 6.50 6.95
N ASN A 116 -0.70 7.76 6.95
CA ASN A 116 -1.59 8.92 6.80
C ASN A 116 -2.45 8.85 5.53
N THR A 117 -1.86 8.53 4.38
CA THR A 117 -2.52 8.48 3.07
C THR A 117 -2.49 7.08 2.41
N GLY A 118 -2.02 6.06 3.13
CA GLY A 118 -1.84 4.70 2.60
C GLY A 118 -0.62 4.53 1.67
N VAL A 119 -0.02 5.60 1.14
CA VAL A 119 1.10 5.48 0.18
C VAL A 119 2.30 4.76 0.76
N LYS A 120 2.75 5.13 1.97
CA LYS A 120 3.92 4.49 2.61
C LYS A 120 3.58 3.16 3.26
N ALA A 121 2.30 2.80 3.38
CA ALA A 121 1.89 1.49 3.87
C ALA A 121 2.36 0.37 2.93
N SER A 122 2.54 0.66 1.64
CA SER A 122 3.07 -0.30 0.68
C SER A 122 4.48 -0.80 1.04
N MET A 123 5.26 -0.02 1.80
CA MET A 123 6.60 -0.41 2.25
C MET A 123 6.58 -1.54 3.27
N ILE A 124 5.53 -1.68 4.07
CA ILE A 124 5.34 -2.80 5.00
C ILE A 124 4.52 -3.91 4.35
N TRP A 125 3.50 -3.55 3.57
CA TRP A 125 2.63 -4.49 2.86
C TRP A 125 3.43 -5.44 1.96
N LEU A 126 4.45 -4.94 1.26
CA LEU A 126 5.27 -5.78 0.38
C LEU A 126 6.04 -6.88 1.14
N PRO A 127 6.87 -6.56 2.17
CA PRO A 127 7.49 -7.56 3.05
C PRO A 127 6.50 -8.58 3.64
N LEU A 128 5.36 -8.11 4.16
CA LEU A 128 4.31 -9.01 4.69
C LEU A 128 3.83 -10.00 3.62
N THR A 129 3.57 -9.51 2.41
CA THR A 129 3.14 -10.36 1.29
C THR A 129 4.23 -11.36 0.88
N LEU A 130 5.50 -10.96 0.88
CA LEU A 130 6.64 -11.85 0.59
C LEU A 130 6.80 -12.95 1.64
N LEU A 131 6.47 -12.64 2.90
CA LEU A 131 6.42 -13.62 4.00
C LEU A 131 5.10 -14.41 4.03
N GLY A 132 4.18 -14.19 3.10
CA GLY A 132 2.94 -14.96 2.98
C GLY A 132 1.83 -14.55 3.96
N TYR A 133 1.87 -13.35 4.53
CA TYR A 133 0.72 -12.79 5.25
C TYR A 133 -0.37 -12.33 4.25
N ASP A 134 -1.64 -12.51 4.63
CA ASP A 134 -2.77 -11.85 3.97
C ASP A 134 -2.85 -10.40 4.43
N ALA A 135 -2.23 -9.49 3.67
CA ALA A 135 -2.09 -8.08 4.02
C ALA A 135 -2.92 -7.17 3.11
N LYS A 136 -3.63 -6.22 3.72
CA LYS A 136 -4.40 -5.15 3.07
C LYS A 136 -3.88 -3.77 3.47
N VAL A 137 -4.06 -2.78 2.61
CA VAL A 137 -3.67 -1.38 2.85
C VAL A 137 -4.87 -0.53 3.25
N TYR A 138 -4.66 0.38 4.21
CA TYR A 138 -5.65 1.37 4.64
C TYR A 138 -5.02 2.76 4.85
N ALA A 139 -5.85 3.77 5.12
CA ALA A 139 -5.40 5.13 5.42
C ALA A 139 -6.01 5.69 6.71
N TRP A 140 -5.17 6.34 7.51
CA TRP A 140 -5.60 7.06 8.72
C TRP A 140 -6.58 8.20 8.41
N GLN A 141 -6.46 8.82 7.23
CA GLN A 141 -7.42 9.84 6.80
C GLN A 141 -8.83 9.28 6.61
N ASP A 142 -8.96 8.07 6.07
CA ASP A 142 -10.24 7.39 5.91
C ASP A 142 -10.83 7.05 7.28
N TRP A 143 -10.01 6.49 8.18
CA TRP A 143 -10.39 6.27 9.58
C TRP A 143 -10.99 7.53 10.23
N LYS A 144 -10.30 8.67 10.12
CA LYS A 144 -10.74 9.93 10.71
C LYS A 144 -12.03 10.46 10.08
N ALA A 145 -12.16 10.37 8.75
CA ALA A 145 -13.33 10.84 8.05
C ALA A 145 -14.58 10.07 8.51
N ASP A 146 -14.49 8.74 8.54
CA ASP A 146 -15.60 7.87 8.93
C ASP A 146 -15.92 8.01 10.43
N HIS A 147 -14.91 8.09 11.30
CA HIS A 147 -15.12 8.32 12.75
C HIS A 147 -15.74 9.68 13.06
N SER A 148 -15.38 10.72 12.31
CA SER A 148 -15.94 12.06 12.53
C SER A 148 -17.39 12.18 12.07
N SER A 149 -17.83 11.30 11.18
CA SER A 149 -19.14 11.40 10.56
C SER A 149 -20.28 10.92 11.46
N GLY A 150 -19.98 10.20 12.56
CA GLY A 150 -20.98 9.77 13.56
C GLY A 150 -22.08 8.83 13.03
N GLU A 151 -22.12 8.58 11.73
CA GLU A 151 -23.07 7.72 11.05
C GLU A 151 -22.33 6.47 10.56
N MET A 152 -22.48 5.37 11.30
CA MET A 152 -22.23 4.03 10.77
C MET A 152 -23.16 3.81 9.56
N THR A 153 -22.68 4.10 8.36
CA THR A 153 -23.32 3.62 7.13
C THR A 153 -22.28 2.99 6.20
N PRO A 154 -22.55 1.78 5.67
CA PRO A 154 -21.60 1.04 4.85
C PRO A 154 -21.70 1.54 3.40
N ALA A 155 -21.30 2.77 3.11
CA ALA A 155 -21.27 3.27 1.73
C ALA A 155 -20.50 4.59 1.57
N ASN A 156 -19.17 4.58 1.64
CA ASN A 156 -18.39 5.63 0.99
C ASN A 156 -17.04 5.11 0.50
N ILE A 157 -17.08 4.29 -0.56
CA ILE A 157 -15.95 4.14 -1.45
C ILE A 157 -15.79 5.48 -2.21
N ARG A 158 -15.11 6.45 -1.60
CA ARG A 158 -14.63 7.64 -2.31
C ARG A 158 -13.32 7.31 -3.02
N ILE A 159 -13.43 6.57 -4.12
CA ILE A 159 -12.36 6.59 -5.13
C ILE A 159 -12.39 7.98 -5.74
N SER A 160 -11.34 8.76 -5.47
CA SER A 160 -11.08 10.06 -6.06
C SER A 160 -11.21 10.00 -7.60
N LYS A 161 -12.37 10.43 -8.12
CA LYS A 161 -12.54 10.79 -9.53
C LYS A 161 -11.69 12.03 -9.80
N ARG A 162 -10.42 11.84 -10.11
CA ARG A 162 -9.58 12.92 -10.66
C ARG A 162 -8.77 12.53 -11.91
N ILE A 163 -9.14 11.43 -12.56
CA ILE A 163 -8.52 11.00 -13.83
C ILE A 163 -9.58 10.34 -14.73
N ALA A 164 -10.55 11.12 -15.19
CA ALA A 164 -11.41 10.75 -16.31
C ALA A 164 -12.02 12.02 -16.91
N GLY A 165 -11.16 12.81 -17.55
CA GLY A 165 -11.56 13.92 -18.41
C GLY A 165 -11.10 13.65 -19.83
N VAL A 166 -11.70 12.65 -20.48
CA VAL A 166 -11.64 12.51 -21.95
C VAL A 166 -13.08 12.41 -22.41
N LYS A 167 -13.61 13.52 -22.94
CA LYS A 167 -14.88 13.53 -23.68
C LYS A 167 -14.64 12.87 -25.03
N SER A 168 -15.39 11.82 -25.34
CA SER A 168 -15.65 11.39 -26.71
C SER A 168 -16.71 12.31 -27.32
N GLU A 169 -16.35 13.10 -28.32
CA GLU A 169 -17.31 13.71 -29.23
C GLU A 169 -17.42 12.83 -30.47
N THR A 170 -18.54 12.11 -30.57
CA THR A 170 -19.08 11.61 -31.83
C THR A 170 -20.01 12.70 -32.34
N ILE A 171 -19.78 13.21 -33.55
CA ILE A 171 -20.84 13.84 -34.35
C ILE A 171 -20.72 13.28 -35.77
N GLU A 172 -21.65 12.39 -36.11
CA GLU A 172 -22.08 12.18 -37.49
C GLU A 172 -22.96 13.37 -37.92
N SER A 173 -22.66 13.94 -39.08
CA SER A 173 -23.63 14.29 -40.13
C SER A 173 -22.86 14.62 -41.41
#